data_AF-A0A9P9PH05-F1
#
_entry.id   AF-A0A9P9PH05-F1
#
_cell.length_a   1.000
_cell.length_b   1.000
_cell.length_c   1.000
_cell.angle_alpha   90.00
_cell.angle_beta   90.00
_cell.angle_gamma   90.00
#
_symmetry.space_group_name_H-M   'P 1'
#
loop_
_entity.id
_entity.type
_entity.pdbx_description
1 polymer ?
#
loop_
_entity_poly.entity_id
_entity_poly.type
_entity_poly.pdbx_seq_one_letter_code
_entity_poly.pdbx_strand_id
1 'polypeptide(L)'
;MAGASSSKSKKKSGKSATQKSKSKSKRNAFGLNSPSWNLPFPIGNLTAAEILAYLPHWLKSVDVVDRFIANGGRSQTIAVTINEFRSLPRDGGFNSNSAQIMMSFSMRRAGFKGWKVGTHHTFPRPDPSMTEDDLNVEDFRLPRVTHPKGGSSKTPKELLKVNEEAKPIDFKDLALHVKKHPTGDDALDLARCVAYALTHQDETWLFPTDFELLVNKLGGPATITFQHLDRQIFNRRENVRLPSASNSTTRKKGEVSSTMPRASGRTAHSTVPASPSPLKRMMSAEDMEQIGGSRKSGRLADRPSRDFREYGSDVPDDVESLQSGFSTPAKKRKYDRVPSTPASPSNDSDFRQEESDTDEEMSEAEDVSDEAPSHSLPRAHGRAAAHKARQAIRSLSTETERNIEALTKQKMPMPQTIQMLPPPIPRPTVAVSQEMMALARGYSKSQPIFVKPPVLSANRLRVDSSSVFLYAAEGCTSISELWNSALSSTRFNGPRRSPPFRELHRLTNPPRNDVSDWAENIRWAKEQHALFGSDTWTEYDYHLALITEHRRLGFWVSEEAIMG
;
A
#
# COMPACT_ATOMS: atom_id res chain seq x y z
N MET A 1 76.96 15.41 43.51
CA MET A 1 76.24 15.99 42.37
C MET A 1 75.06 15.10 42.03
N ALA A 2 73.83 15.56 42.23
CA ALA A 2 72.61 15.16 41.50
C ALA A 2 71.43 15.92 42.12
N GLY A 3 70.91 16.91 41.40
CA GLY A 3 69.88 17.83 41.86
C GLY A 3 68.46 17.27 41.71
N ALA A 4 67.64 17.48 42.72
CA ALA A 4 66.21 17.18 42.72
C ALA A 4 65.43 18.39 42.16
N SER A 5 64.72 18.18 41.04
CA SER A 5 63.82 19.18 40.46
C SER A 5 62.36 18.91 40.85
N SER A 6 61.84 19.73 41.75
CA SER A 6 60.42 19.77 42.13
C SER A 6 59.62 20.61 41.12
N SER A 7 58.75 19.97 40.32
CA SER A 7 57.81 20.66 39.43
C SER A 7 56.40 20.73 40.04
N LYS A 8 55.94 21.95 40.32
CA LYS A 8 54.57 22.25 40.79
C LYS A 8 53.58 22.16 39.64
N SER A 9 52.63 21.21 39.70
CA SER A 9 51.52 21.12 38.75
C SER A 9 50.38 22.09 39.12
N LYS A 10 50.13 23.09 38.27
CA LYS A 10 49.02 24.05 38.38
C LYS A 10 47.72 23.43 37.84
N LYS A 11 46.77 23.14 38.72
CA LYS A 11 45.43 22.60 38.42
C LYS A 11 44.55 23.71 37.83
N LYS A 12 44.43 23.79 36.49
CA LYS A 12 43.45 24.67 35.82
C LYS A 12 42.11 23.96 35.73
N SER A 13 41.11 24.45 36.47
CA SER A 13 39.71 24.02 36.36
C SER A 13 39.14 24.42 35.00
N GLY A 14 39.02 23.46 34.08
CA GLY A 14 38.38 23.65 32.79
C GLY A 14 36.87 23.83 32.95
N LYS A 15 36.34 25.00 32.59
CA LYS A 15 34.91 25.23 32.37
C LYS A 15 34.46 24.34 31.22
N SER A 16 33.59 23.38 31.49
CA SER A 16 32.94 22.52 30.50
C SER A 16 32.17 23.39 29.50
N ALA A 17 32.66 23.45 28.25
CA ALA A 17 31.95 24.11 27.17
C ALA A 17 30.66 23.33 26.89
N THR A 18 29.53 23.91 27.29
CA THR A 18 28.20 23.42 26.94
C THR A 18 28.09 23.41 25.41
N GLN A 19 28.18 22.23 24.79
CA GLN A 19 28.00 22.06 23.36
C GLN A 19 26.61 22.58 22.98
N LYS A 20 26.56 23.76 22.37
CA LYS A 20 25.35 24.27 21.73
C LYS A 20 24.92 23.23 20.70
N SER A 21 23.83 22.53 20.99
CA SER A 21 23.21 21.58 20.06
C SER A 21 22.95 22.32 18.75
N LYS A 22 23.74 22.02 17.71
CA LYS A 22 23.49 22.48 16.34
C LYS A 22 22.01 22.21 16.05
N SER A 23 21.26 23.23 15.65
CA SER A 23 19.84 23.08 15.34
C SER A 23 19.72 21.96 14.29
N LYS A 24 19.19 20.80 14.72
CA LYS A 24 19.02 19.64 13.86
C LYS A 24 18.34 20.13 12.59
N SER A 25 18.97 19.92 11.43
CA SER A 25 18.39 20.29 10.16
C SER A 25 17.04 19.57 10.07
N LYS A 26 15.95 20.31 10.27
CA LYS A 26 14.58 19.78 10.36
C LYS A 26 14.10 19.07 9.08
N ARG A 27 14.98 18.90 8.10
CA ARG A 27 14.66 18.80 6.69
C ARG A 27 14.92 17.42 6.08
N ASN A 28 15.70 16.54 6.71
CA ASN A 28 15.87 15.17 6.22
C ASN A 28 14.91 14.19 6.93
N ALA A 29 13.93 13.66 6.19
CA ALA A 29 12.94 12.74 6.72
C ALA A 29 13.53 11.37 7.11
N PHE A 30 14.63 10.95 6.48
CA PHE A 30 15.20 9.60 6.61
C PHE A 30 16.48 9.52 7.45
N GLY A 31 16.92 10.65 8.01
CA GLY A 31 18.12 10.72 8.87
C GLY A 31 19.33 11.35 8.17
N LEU A 32 20.30 11.80 8.95
CA LEU A 32 21.58 12.23 8.41
C LEU A 32 22.26 11.05 7.70
N ASN A 33 22.97 11.26 6.59
CA ASN A 33 23.63 10.19 5.82
C ASN A 33 22.70 9.27 5.02
N SER A 34 21.40 9.57 4.90
CA SER A 34 20.60 8.90 3.87
C SER A 34 21.15 9.24 2.48
N PRO A 35 21.21 8.27 1.55
CA PRO A 35 21.69 8.50 0.19
C PRO A 35 20.96 9.63 -0.52
N SER A 36 21.68 10.33 -1.40
CA SER A 36 21.10 11.43 -2.19
C SER A 36 20.05 10.91 -3.16
N TRP A 37 18.99 11.69 -3.40
CA TRP A 37 18.01 11.39 -4.46
C TRP A 37 18.61 11.46 -5.88
N ASN A 38 19.79 12.09 -6.05
CA ASN A 38 20.51 12.17 -7.33
C ASN A 38 21.63 11.13 -7.44
N LEU A 39 21.65 10.12 -6.57
CA LEU A 39 22.53 8.97 -6.75
C LEU A 39 22.04 8.15 -7.94
N PRO A 40 22.89 7.85 -8.94
CA PRO A 40 22.48 7.12 -10.14
C PRO A 40 21.89 5.75 -9.84
N PHE A 41 21.03 5.27 -10.74
CA PHE A 41 20.54 3.90 -10.67
C PHE A 41 21.62 2.94 -11.20
N PRO A 42 21.80 1.76 -10.59
CA PRO A 42 22.70 0.74 -11.10
C PRO A 42 22.09 0.00 -12.30
N ILE A 43 22.93 -0.74 -13.01
CA ILE A 43 22.48 -1.73 -13.98
C ILE A 43 22.05 -2.97 -13.20
N GLY A 44 20.76 -3.31 -13.21
CA GLY A 44 20.24 -4.54 -12.61
C GLY A 44 18.89 -4.41 -11.91
N ASN A 45 18.47 -5.53 -11.32
CA ASN A 45 17.14 -5.69 -10.76
C ASN A 45 17.10 -5.37 -9.27
N LEU A 46 16.18 -4.49 -8.87
CA LEU A 46 15.97 -4.12 -7.48
C LEU A 46 14.50 -4.31 -7.10
N THR A 47 14.22 -4.88 -5.94
CA THR A 47 12.86 -4.95 -5.39
C THR A 47 12.41 -3.59 -4.84
N ALA A 48 11.10 -3.35 -4.78
CA ALA A 48 10.57 -2.18 -4.07
C ALA A 48 11.02 -2.11 -2.59
N ALA A 49 11.16 -3.27 -1.93
CA ALA A 49 11.63 -3.34 -0.55
C ALA A 49 13.08 -2.88 -0.41
N GLU A 50 13.99 -3.30 -1.30
CA GLU A 50 15.38 -2.83 -1.33
C GLU A 50 15.49 -1.32 -1.57
N ILE A 51 14.74 -0.79 -2.54
CA ILE A 51 14.70 0.65 -2.82
C ILE A 51 14.23 1.42 -1.57
N LEU A 52 13.14 0.99 -0.93
CA LEU A 52 12.58 1.67 0.24
C LEU A 52 13.45 1.51 1.50
N ALA A 53 14.19 0.39 1.62
CA ALA A 53 15.08 0.13 2.74
C ALA A 53 16.38 0.93 2.61
N TYR A 54 17.05 0.90 1.46
CA TYR A 54 18.39 1.47 1.30
C TYR A 54 18.37 2.89 0.72
N LEU A 55 17.45 3.17 -0.21
CA LEU A 55 17.44 4.37 -1.06
C LEU A 55 16.07 5.09 -1.01
N PRO A 56 15.52 5.39 0.18
CA PRO A 56 14.14 5.91 0.30
C PRO A 56 13.93 7.27 -0.38
N HIS A 57 15.01 8.01 -0.62
CA HIS A 57 14.96 9.29 -1.36
C HIS A 57 14.69 9.11 -2.86
N TRP A 58 14.86 7.92 -3.43
CA TRP A 58 14.46 7.60 -4.80
C TRP A 58 12.95 7.59 -5.01
N LEU A 59 12.12 7.64 -3.96
CA LEU A 59 10.69 7.99 -4.06
C LEU A 59 10.43 9.39 -4.65
N LYS A 60 11.49 10.16 -4.92
CA LYS A 60 11.43 11.41 -5.67
C LYS A 60 11.64 11.22 -7.18
N SER A 61 12.07 10.06 -7.66
CA SER A 61 12.13 9.75 -9.10
C SER A 61 10.74 9.45 -9.63
N VAL A 62 10.40 10.00 -10.81
CA VAL A 62 9.10 9.76 -11.45
C VAL A 62 8.94 8.31 -11.90
N ASP A 63 10.03 7.65 -12.28
CA ASP A 63 10.01 6.28 -12.79
C ASP A 63 9.80 5.28 -11.63
N VAL A 64 10.45 5.51 -10.49
CA VAL A 64 10.19 4.75 -9.25
C VAL A 64 8.74 4.94 -8.78
N VAL A 65 8.23 6.17 -8.83
CA VAL A 65 6.84 6.46 -8.43
C VAL A 65 5.85 5.77 -9.36
N ASP A 66 6.02 5.88 -10.67
CA ASP A 66 5.14 5.22 -11.63
C ASP A 66 5.17 3.70 -11.46
N ARG A 67 6.36 3.10 -11.41
CA ARG A 67 6.54 1.66 -11.17
C ARG A 67 5.81 1.19 -9.92
N PHE A 68 6.03 1.85 -8.79
CA PHE A 68 5.41 1.45 -7.53
C PHE A 68 3.89 1.58 -7.58
N ILE A 69 3.36 2.70 -8.06
CA ILE A 69 1.92 2.92 -8.08
C ILE A 69 1.21 2.02 -9.09
N ALA A 70 1.78 1.80 -10.28
CA ALA A 70 1.26 0.87 -11.29
C ALA A 70 1.21 -0.57 -10.76
N ASN A 71 2.18 -0.94 -9.93
CA ASN A 71 2.27 -2.26 -9.29
C ASN A 71 1.56 -2.33 -7.93
N GLY A 72 0.54 -1.49 -7.68
CA GLY A 72 -0.33 -1.59 -6.50
C GLY A 72 0.22 -0.91 -5.23
N GLY A 73 1.34 -0.21 -5.33
CA GLY A 73 1.86 0.64 -4.27
C GLY A 73 0.87 1.73 -3.87
N ARG A 74 0.68 1.89 -2.55
CA ARG A 74 -0.12 2.97 -1.96
C ARG A 74 0.76 3.75 -1.00
N SER A 75 0.42 5.01 -0.74
CA SER A 75 1.15 5.81 0.25
C SER A 75 1.18 5.16 1.64
N GLN A 76 0.15 4.39 2.00
CA GLN A 76 0.14 3.61 3.22
C GLN A 76 1.14 2.45 3.17
N THR A 77 1.09 1.59 2.15
CA THR A 77 1.97 0.41 2.08
C THR A 77 3.43 0.82 1.97
N ILE A 78 3.74 1.86 1.20
CA ILE A 78 5.09 2.44 1.11
C ILE A 78 5.58 2.91 2.48
N ALA A 79 4.74 3.62 3.24
CA ALA A 79 5.11 4.08 4.58
C ALA A 79 5.27 2.93 5.58
N VAL A 80 4.45 1.89 5.50
CA VAL A 80 4.62 0.65 6.27
C VAL A 80 5.97 0.01 5.95
N THR A 81 6.31 -0.16 4.66
CA THR A 81 7.58 -0.77 4.23
C THR A 81 8.78 0.03 4.73
N ILE A 82 8.76 1.36 4.62
CA ILE A 82 9.83 2.23 5.17
C ILE A 82 9.97 2.05 6.69
N ASN A 83 8.86 2.02 7.44
CA ASN A 83 8.88 1.84 8.89
C ASN A 83 9.33 0.46 9.34
N GLU A 84 9.11 -0.55 8.50
CA GLU A 84 9.60 -1.90 8.74
C GLU A 84 11.13 -1.94 8.65
N PHE A 85 11.69 -1.39 7.58
CA PHE A 85 13.10 -1.56 7.25
C PHE A 85 14.02 -0.44 7.75
N ARG A 86 13.50 0.75 8.09
CA ARG A 86 14.33 1.90 8.49
C ARG A 86 14.04 2.41 9.89
N SER A 87 15.11 2.83 10.56
CA SER A 87 15.06 3.66 11.77
C SER A 87 15.01 5.13 11.34
N LEU A 88 14.03 5.88 11.83
CA LEU A 88 13.83 7.27 11.42
C LEU A 88 14.25 8.19 12.57
N PRO A 89 14.79 9.39 12.27
CA PRO A 89 15.28 10.32 13.30
C PRO A 89 14.18 10.93 14.17
N ARG A 90 12.89 10.67 13.87
CA ARG A 90 11.74 11.15 14.63
C ARG A 90 11.00 9.94 15.20
N ASP A 91 10.62 10.02 16.47
CA ASP A 91 9.95 8.94 17.22
C ASP A 91 8.57 8.53 16.66
N GLY A 92 8.02 9.29 15.70
CA GLY A 92 6.67 9.11 15.16
C GLY A 92 6.55 8.24 13.89
N GLY A 93 7.62 7.59 13.44
CA GLY A 93 7.61 6.84 12.18
C GLY A 93 7.39 7.71 10.93
N PHE A 94 7.51 7.09 9.76
CA PHE A 94 7.17 7.68 8.47
C PHE A 94 5.67 7.54 8.25
N ASN A 95 4.99 8.66 8.03
CA ASN A 95 3.54 8.65 7.84
C ASN A 95 3.17 8.55 6.35
N SER A 96 1.97 8.03 6.06
CA SER A 96 1.49 7.88 4.68
C SER A 96 1.38 9.21 3.94
N ASN A 97 1.03 10.29 4.63
CA ASN A 97 0.93 11.61 4.02
C ASN A 97 2.29 12.11 3.50
N SER A 98 3.38 11.84 4.22
CA SER A 98 4.75 12.15 3.79
C SER A 98 5.13 11.38 2.53
N ALA A 99 4.80 10.08 2.46
CA ALA A 99 4.97 9.29 1.24
C ALA A 99 4.18 9.90 0.07
N GLN A 100 2.90 10.20 0.28
CA GLN A 100 2.03 10.80 -0.73
C GLN A 100 2.57 12.14 -1.24
N ILE A 101 3.00 13.01 -0.32
CA ILE A 101 3.55 14.32 -0.64
C ILE A 101 4.83 14.17 -1.46
N MET A 102 5.77 13.29 -1.07
CA MET A 102 6.99 13.05 -1.84
C MET A 102 6.69 12.65 -3.28
N MET A 103 5.85 11.63 -3.48
CA MET A 103 5.51 11.13 -4.80
C MET A 103 4.77 12.18 -5.63
N SER A 104 3.74 12.81 -5.05
CA SER A 104 2.89 13.79 -5.78
C SER A 104 3.65 15.07 -6.10
N PHE A 105 4.57 15.50 -5.24
CA PHE A 105 5.41 16.66 -5.50
C PHE A 105 6.35 16.40 -6.68
N SER A 106 7.05 15.26 -6.70
CA SER A 106 7.95 14.89 -7.80
C SER A 106 7.23 14.77 -9.13
N MET A 107 6.10 14.04 -9.17
CA MET A 107 5.29 13.90 -10.40
C MET A 107 4.82 15.26 -10.92
N ARG A 108 4.27 16.12 -10.06
CA ARG A 108 3.81 17.45 -10.51
C ARG A 108 4.93 18.33 -11.01
N ARG A 109 6.11 18.28 -10.39
CA ARG A 109 7.28 19.05 -10.84
C ARG A 109 7.84 18.55 -12.17
N ALA A 110 7.66 17.28 -12.49
CA ALA A 110 8.03 16.71 -13.77
C ALA A 110 7.00 16.97 -14.90
N GLY A 111 6.01 17.83 -14.66
CA GLY A 111 5.03 18.25 -15.67
C GLY A 111 3.69 17.52 -15.60
N PHE A 112 3.52 16.52 -14.72
CA PHE A 112 2.25 15.83 -14.52
C PHE A 112 1.31 16.68 -13.64
N LYS A 113 0.80 17.80 -14.19
CA LYS A 113 -0.04 18.76 -13.47
C LYS A 113 -1.31 18.09 -12.93
N GLY A 114 -1.60 18.30 -11.65
CA GLY A 114 -2.77 17.71 -10.99
C GLY A 114 -2.62 16.24 -10.60
N TRP A 115 -1.48 15.60 -10.91
CA TRP A 115 -1.24 14.20 -10.54
C TRP A 115 -1.37 13.98 -9.04
N LYS A 116 -2.08 12.92 -8.69
CA LYS A 116 -2.23 12.37 -7.33
C LYS A 116 -2.17 10.86 -7.44
N VAL A 117 -1.81 10.20 -6.35
CA VAL A 117 -1.80 8.73 -6.26
C VAL A 117 -3.15 8.12 -6.67
N GLY A 118 -4.28 8.71 -6.26
CA GLY A 118 -5.61 8.21 -6.64
C GLY A 118 -6.02 8.44 -8.10
N THR A 119 -5.37 9.36 -8.80
CA THR A 119 -5.70 9.74 -10.19
C THR A 119 -4.62 9.29 -11.17
N HIS A 120 -3.62 8.51 -10.76
CA HIS A 120 -2.48 8.18 -11.61
C HIS A 120 -2.87 7.52 -12.94
N HIS A 121 -3.91 6.68 -12.94
CA HIS A 121 -4.43 5.99 -14.13
C HIS A 121 -4.99 6.92 -15.21
N THR A 122 -5.26 8.19 -14.90
CA THR A 122 -5.73 9.18 -15.90
C THR A 122 -4.58 9.87 -16.61
N PHE A 123 -3.34 9.62 -16.20
CA PHE A 123 -2.15 10.21 -16.80
C PHE A 123 -1.43 9.16 -17.65
N PRO A 124 -0.83 9.54 -18.79
CA PRO A 124 0.03 8.64 -19.53
C PRO A 124 1.21 8.24 -18.64
N ARG A 125 1.57 6.94 -18.67
CA ARG A 125 2.74 6.45 -17.96
C ARG A 125 4.00 7.12 -18.50
N PRO A 126 4.97 7.51 -17.64
CA PRO A 126 6.25 8.06 -18.09
C PRO A 126 7.03 7.08 -18.98
N ASP A 127 6.87 5.78 -18.73
CA ASP A 127 7.31 4.68 -19.58
C ASP A 127 6.15 3.69 -19.78
N PRO A 128 5.51 3.70 -20.96
CA PRO A 128 4.45 2.75 -21.29
C PRO A 128 4.92 1.30 -21.50
N SER A 129 6.21 1.08 -21.73
CA SER A 129 6.77 -0.24 -22.02
C SER A 129 7.06 -1.07 -20.77
N MET A 130 7.20 -0.41 -19.62
CA MET A 130 7.46 -1.03 -18.33
C MET A 130 6.32 -2.00 -17.96
N THR A 131 6.67 -3.29 -17.82
CA THR A 131 5.74 -4.34 -17.40
C THR A 131 5.77 -4.54 -15.88
N GLU A 132 4.83 -5.31 -15.34
CA GLU A 132 4.76 -5.57 -13.88
C GLU A 132 5.93 -6.44 -13.39
N ASP A 133 6.47 -7.29 -14.25
CA ASP A 133 7.59 -8.19 -13.98
C ASP A 133 8.96 -7.54 -14.20
N ASP A 134 9.01 -6.29 -14.69
CA ASP A 134 10.25 -5.56 -14.89
C ASP A 134 10.73 -4.90 -13.59
N LEU A 135 11.77 -5.47 -13.01
CA LEU A 135 12.44 -4.95 -11.81
C LEU A 135 13.72 -4.17 -12.14
N ASN A 136 14.09 -4.05 -13.41
CA ASN A 136 15.30 -3.34 -13.82
C ASN A 136 15.13 -1.84 -13.53
N VAL A 137 16.22 -1.20 -13.10
CA VAL A 137 16.24 0.24 -12.80
C VAL A 137 17.25 1.02 -13.63
N GLU A 138 17.95 0.36 -14.56
CA GLU A 138 19.01 0.96 -15.38
C GLU A 138 18.57 2.25 -16.08
N ASP A 139 17.39 2.24 -16.71
CA ASP A 139 16.88 3.37 -17.50
C ASP A 139 16.10 4.40 -16.68
N PHE A 140 16.10 4.29 -15.35
CA PHE A 140 15.34 5.20 -14.50
C PHE A 140 15.97 6.59 -14.46
N ARG A 141 15.14 7.63 -14.59
CA ARG A 141 15.60 9.00 -14.62
C ARG A 141 15.66 9.58 -13.22
N LEU A 142 16.76 10.28 -12.95
CA LEU A 142 16.97 10.97 -11.69
C LEU A 142 16.13 12.26 -11.60
N PRO A 143 15.79 12.72 -10.38
CA PRO A 143 15.11 14.00 -10.17
C PRO A 143 15.80 15.20 -10.84
N ARG A 144 17.14 15.23 -10.87
CA ARG A 144 17.90 16.27 -11.59
C ARG A 144 17.60 16.35 -13.08
N VAL A 145 17.16 15.25 -13.70
CA VAL A 145 16.85 15.17 -15.13
C VAL A 145 15.39 15.54 -15.37
N THR A 146 14.47 14.93 -14.61
CA THR A 146 13.03 15.05 -14.86
C THR A 146 12.42 16.33 -14.30
N HIS A 147 12.96 16.84 -13.20
CA HIS A 147 12.47 18.05 -12.55
C HIS A 147 13.59 18.77 -11.79
N PRO A 148 14.61 19.27 -12.51
CA PRO A 148 15.71 20.01 -11.90
C PRO A 148 15.17 21.15 -11.03
N LYS A 149 15.83 21.39 -9.90
CA LYS A 149 15.47 22.53 -9.05
C LYS A 149 15.82 23.82 -9.77
N GLY A 150 14.83 24.68 -9.97
CA GLY A 150 15.05 26.07 -10.35
C GLY A 150 15.86 26.77 -9.26
N GLY A 151 16.93 27.45 -9.65
CA GLY A 151 17.63 28.34 -8.75
C GLY A 151 16.75 29.53 -8.40
N SER A 152 16.99 30.14 -7.24
CA SER A 152 16.56 31.53 -7.05
C SER A 152 17.08 32.35 -8.23
N SER A 153 16.34 33.36 -8.70
CA SER A 153 16.75 34.26 -9.79
C SER A 153 18.17 34.83 -9.62
N LYS A 154 18.67 34.88 -8.38
CA LYS A 154 20.00 35.37 -8.01
C LYS A 154 21.11 34.34 -8.08
N THR A 155 20.81 33.05 -8.16
CA THR A 155 21.81 31.98 -8.19
C THR A 155 21.91 31.43 -9.62
N PRO A 156 23.05 31.61 -10.31
CA PRO A 156 23.29 31.01 -11.61
C PRO A 156 22.97 29.52 -11.60
N LYS A 157 22.27 29.01 -12.62
CA LYS A 157 21.82 27.61 -12.71
C LYS A 157 22.97 26.61 -12.56
N GLU A 158 24.15 26.96 -13.08
CA GLU A 158 25.38 26.16 -13.02
C GLU A 158 25.93 25.98 -11.59
N LEU A 159 25.54 26.85 -10.66
CA LEU A 159 25.99 26.79 -9.27
C LEU A 159 25.04 26.01 -8.36
N LEU A 160 23.96 25.47 -8.90
CA LEU A 160 23.00 24.69 -8.13
C LEU A 160 23.54 23.27 -7.93
N LYS A 161 24.42 23.12 -6.93
CA LYS A 161 24.91 21.82 -6.42
C LYS A 161 23.79 20.80 -6.11
N VAL A 162 22.54 21.26 -6.01
CA VAL A 162 21.36 20.41 -5.81
C VAL A 162 21.00 19.58 -7.04
N ASN A 163 21.39 20.01 -8.25
CA ASN A 163 21.11 19.32 -9.50
C ASN A 163 22.33 18.53 -10.01
N GLU A 164 23.45 18.54 -9.28
CA GLU A 164 24.59 17.71 -9.58
C GLU A 164 24.28 16.24 -9.29
N GLU A 165 24.87 15.36 -10.10
CA GLU A 165 24.88 13.93 -9.83
C GLU A 165 25.62 13.66 -8.51
N ALA A 166 25.04 12.83 -7.66
CA ALA A 166 25.68 12.49 -6.40
C ALA A 166 26.85 11.54 -6.67
N LYS A 167 27.95 11.75 -5.95
CA LYS A 167 29.11 10.85 -6.01
C LYS A 167 28.70 9.45 -5.53
N PRO A 168 29.31 8.39 -6.08
CA PRO A 168 29.18 7.04 -5.54
C PRO A 168 29.49 7.01 -4.04
N ILE A 169 28.84 6.09 -3.33
CA ILE A 169 28.98 5.91 -1.87
C ILE A 169 29.34 4.46 -1.56
N ASP A 170 29.98 4.22 -0.42
CA ASP A 170 30.29 2.85 -0.01
C ASP A 170 29.00 2.05 0.19
N PHE A 171 28.97 0.78 -0.25
CA PHE A 171 27.82 -0.11 0.02
C PHE A 171 27.51 -0.23 1.52
N LYS A 172 28.52 -0.14 2.38
CA LYS A 172 28.38 -0.14 3.84
C LYS A 172 27.52 1.02 4.34
N ASP A 173 27.62 2.18 3.68
CA ASP A 173 26.86 3.37 4.06
C ASP A 173 25.37 3.26 3.72
N LEU A 174 24.98 2.39 2.78
CA LEU A 174 23.58 2.10 2.51
C LEU A 174 22.87 1.46 3.72
N ALA A 175 23.61 0.74 4.56
CA ALA A 175 23.08 0.15 5.79
C ALA A 175 22.80 1.17 6.90
N LEU A 176 23.23 2.43 6.74
CA LEU A 176 23.00 3.47 7.74
C LEU A 176 21.49 3.76 7.89
N HIS A 177 21.02 3.63 9.13
CA HIS A 177 19.62 3.73 9.53
C HIS A 177 18.71 2.63 8.99
N VAL A 178 19.27 1.54 8.49
CA VAL A 178 18.50 0.31 8.20
C VAL A 178 18.28 -0.43 9.52
N LYS A 179 17.01 -0.58 9.91
CA LYS A 179 16.57 -1.32 11.10
C LYS A 179 16.59 -2.83 10.84
N LYS A 180 16.14 -3.23 9.65
CA LYS A 180 16.04 -4.62 9.20
C LYS A 180 16.47 -4.64 7.74
N HIS A 181 17.41 -5.52 7.40
CA HIS A 181 17.76 -5.73 6.01
C HIS A 181 16.64 -6.52 5.31
N PRO A 182 16.26 -6.17 4.07
CA PRO A 182 15.39 -7.02 3.26
C PRO A 182 16.01 -8.41 3.13
N THR A 183 15.17 -9.45 3.20
CA THR A 183 15.57 -10.87 3.12
C THR A 183 14.46 -11.69 2.45
N GLY A 184 14.77 -12.88 1.95
CA GLY A 184 13.81 -13.77 1.29
C GLY A 184 13.09 -13.06 0.13
N ASP A 185 11.76 -13.14 0.11
CA ASP A 185 10.89 -12.56 -0.92
C ASP A 185 10.95 -11.01 -1.03
N ASP A 186 11.60 -10.33 -0.10
CA ASP A 186 11.79 -8.88 -0.12
C ASP A 186 13.22 -8.49 -0.59
N ALA A 187 14.06 -9.44 -1.00
CA ALA A 187 15.46 -9.20 -1.33
C ALA A 187 15.89 -9.80 -2.68
N LEU A 188 16.72 -9.05 -3.40
CA LEU A 188 17.47 -9.51 -4.56
C LEU A 188 18.95 -9.14 -4.37
N ASP A 189 19.56 -8.52 -5.37
CA ASP A 189 21.00 -8.34 -5.48
C ASP A 189 21.53 -7.22 -4.60
N LEU A 190 20.77 -6.15 -4.36
CA LEU A 190 21.24 -5.04 -3.52
C LEU A 190 21.36 -5.44 -2.05
N ALA A 191 20.42 -6.22 -1.53
CA ALA A 191 20.52 -6.75 -0.18
C ALA A 191 21.74 -7.68 -0.03
N ARG A 192 22.04 -8.51 -1.05
CA ARG A 192 23.23 -9.38 -1.09
C ARG A 192 24.53 -8.56 -1.09
N CYS A 193 24.60 -7.54 -1.96
CA CYS A 193 25.76 -6.65 -2.06
C CYS A 193 26.02 -5.89 -0.76
N VAL A 194 24.98 -5.33 -0.12
CA VAL A 194 25.11 -4.63 1.16
C VAL A 194 25.57 -5.60 2.27
N ALA A 195 24.98 -6.80 2.35
CA ALA A 195 25.37 -7.81 3.34
C ALA A 195 26.83 -8.27 3.16
N TYR A 196 27.28 -8.43 1.91
CA TYR A 196 28.67 -8.74 1.60
C TYR A 196 29.61 -7.61 2.05
N ALA A 197 29.30 -6.36 1.70
CA ALA A 197 30.13 -5.22 2.07
C ALA A 197 30.22 -5.03 3.59
N LEU A 198 29.17 -5.35 4.35
CA LEU A 198 29.20 -5.30 5.82
C LEU A 198 30.10 -6.36 6.47
N THR A 199 30.22 -7.53 5.84
CA THR A 199 31.03 -8.66 6.32
C THR A 199 32.49 -8.60 5.84
N HIS A 200 32.75 -7.90 4.73
CA HIS A 200 34.07 -7.73 4.12
C HIS A 200 34.52 -6.27 4.27
N GLN A 201 34.87 -5.88 5.51
CA GLN A 201 35.15 -4.48 5.85
C GLN A 201 36.46 -3.94 5.26
N ASP A 202 37.36 -4.83 4.87
CA ASP A 202 38.62 -4.56 4.18
C ASP A 202 38.46 -4.26 2.69
N GLU A 203 37.38 -4.78 2.07
CA GLU A 203 37.04 -4.47 0.68
C GLU A 203 36.25 -3.16 0.59
N THR A 204 36.57 -2.32 -0.40
CA THR A 204 35.84 -1.10 -0.71
C THR A 204 35.04 -1.31 -1.99
N TRP A 205 33.72 -1.27 -1.87
CA TRP A 205 32.77 -1.38 -2.97
C TRP A 205 31.91 -0.13 -3.00
N LEU A 206 31.79 0.50 -4.17
CA LEU A 206 31.04 1.74 -4.37
C LEU A 206 29.71 1.48 -5.08
N PHE A 207 28.62 1.95 -4.51
CA PHE A 207 27.31 2.00 -5.14
C PHE A 207 27.09 3.36 -5.82
N PRO A 208 26.53 3.41 -7.04
CA PRO A 208 26.06 2.29 -7.87
C PRO A 208 27.13 1.68 -8.78
N THR A 209 28.32 2.29 -8.90
CA THR A 209 29.32 1.99 -9.93
C THR A 209 29.79 0.54 -9.95
N ASP A 210 30.03 -0.05 -8.78
CA ASP A 210 30.54 -1.42 -8.67
C ASP A 210 29.43 -2.46 -8.45
N PHE A 211 28.16 -2.07 -8.61
CA PHE A 211 27.03 -2.96 -8.33
C PHE A 211 27.07 -4.23 -9.17
N GLU A 212 27.19 -4.11 -10.49
CA GLU A 212 27.25 -5.27 -11.39
C GLU A 212 28.48 -6.14 -11.12
N LEU A 213 29.64 -5.53 -10.87
CA LEU A 213 30.88 -6.24 -10.53
C LEU A 213 30.72 -7.05 -9.24
N LEU A 214 30.10 -6.47 -8.22
CA LEU A 214 29.86 -7.15 -6.96
C LEU A 214 28.81 -8.25 -7.10
N VAL A 215 27.75 -8.04 -7.88
CA VAL A 215 26.76 -9.09 -8.20
C VAL A 215 27.43 -10.27 -8.89
N ASN A 216 28.29 -10.02 -9.88
CA ASN A 216 29.06 -11.06 -10.56
C ASN A 216 30.02 -11.79 -9.60
N LYS A 217 30.70 -11.07 -8.70
CA LYS A 217 31.54 -11.66 -7.65
C LYS A 217 30.74 -12.59 -6.72
N LEU A 218 29.46 -12.28 -6.48
CA LEU A 218 28.56 -13.07 -5.64
C LEU A 218 27.92 -14.27 -6.35
N GLY A 219 28.35 -14.59 -7.57
CA GLY A 219 27.81 -15.71 -8.37
C GLY A 219 26.75 -15.29 -9.39
N GLY A 220 26.66 -14.00 -9.71
CA GLY A 220 25.74 -13.45 -10.69
C GLY A 220 24.38 -13.02 -10.11
N PRO A 221 23.49 -12.49 -10.98
CA PRO A 221 22.18 -11.98 -10.60
C PRO A 221 21.31 -13.04 -9.92
N ALA A 222 20.61 -12.66 -8.86
CA ALA A 222 19.67 -13.54 -8.19
C ALA A 222 18.48 -13.87 -9.10
N THR A 223 18.00 -15.11 -9.04
CA THR A 223 16.81 -15.52 -9.78
C THR A 223 15.58 -14.77 -9.29
N ILE A 224 14.92 -14.04 -10.19
CA ILE A 224 13.67 -13.34 -9.89
C ILE A 224 12.54 -14.37 -9.80
N THR A 225 11.82 -14.36 -8.68
CA THR A 225 10.61 -15.16 -8.48
C THR A 225 9.40 -14.22 -8.49
N PHE A 226 8.20 -14.79 -8.65
CA PHE A 226 6.96 -14.03 -8.54
C PHE A 226 6.83 -13.29 -7.20
N GLN A 227 7.44 -13.81 -6.13
CA GLN A 227 7.37 -13.19 -4.80
C GLN A 227 8.20 -11.91 -4.66
N HIS A 228 9.18 -11.71 -5.53
CA HIS A 228 10.02 -10.50 -5.59
C HIS A 228 9.34 -9.32 -6.27
N LEU A 229 8.22 -9.55 -6.97
CA LEU A 229 7.52 -8.49 -7.70
C LEU A 229 6.95 -7.44 -6.74
N ASP A 230 6.99 -6.18 -7.17
CA ASP A 230 6.52 -5.03 -6.37
C ASP A 230 5.10 -5.22 -5.86
N ARG A 231 4.21 -5.77 -6.71
CA ARG A 231 2.82 -6.07 -6.33
C ARG A 231 2.76 -7.00 -5.13
N GLN A 232 3.58 -8.05 -5.10
CA GLN A 232 3.59 -8.99 -3.98
C GLN A 232 4.15 -8.34 -2.72
N ILE A 233 5.22 -7.55 -2.85
CA ILE A 233 5.82 -6.78 -1.74
C ILE A 233 4.79 -5.86 -1.09
N PHE A 234 3.98 -5.15 -1.88
CA PHE A 234 2.94 -4.27 -1.38
C PHE A 234 1.73 -5.03 -0.84
N ASN A 235 1.29 -6.11 -1.50
CA ASN A 235 0.17 -6.95 -1.06
C ASN A 235 0.41 -7.53 0.33
N ARG A 236 1.63 -8.01 0.62
CA ARG A 236 2.02 -8.51 1.96
C ARG A 236 1.80 -7.49 3.08
N ARG A 237 1.77 -6.19 2.75
CA ARG A 237 1.68 -5.08 3.69
C ARG A 237 0.36 -4.30 3.59
N GLU A 238 -0.57 -4.70 2.73
CA GLU A 238 -1.83 -3.98 2.51
C GLU A 238 -2.69 -3.88 3.79
N ASN A 239 -2.68 -4.94 4.59
CA ASN A 239 -3.49 -5.04 5.81
C ASN A 239 -2.81 -4.47 7.07
N VAL A 240 -1.56 -4.01 6.96
CA VAL A 240 -0.83 -3.47 8.11
C VAL A 240 -1.28 -2.04 8.38
N ARG A 241 -1.85 -1.81 9.57
CA ARG A 241 -2.26 -0.48 10.01
C ARG A 241 -1.07 0.24 10.61
N LEU A 242 -0.76 1.42 10.08
CA LEU A 242 0.18 2.32 10.74
C LEU A 242 -0.43 2.80 12.06
N PRO A 243 0.38 2.97 13.12
CA PRO A 243 -0.10 3.59 14.34
C PRO A 243 -0.69 4.95 13.98
N SER A 244 -2.00 5.11 14.18
CA SER A 244 -2.63 6.41 14.04
C SER A 244 -1.91 7.33 15.01
N ALA A 245 -1.42 8.49 14.53
CA ALA A 245 -0.88 9.51 15.40
C ALA A 245 -2.00 9.89 16.36
N SER A 246 -2.03 9.27 17.54
CA SER A 246 -3.06 9.54 18.53
C SER A 246 -2.97 11.03 18.80
N ASN A 247 -4.04 11.75 18.50
CA ASN A 247 -4.18 13.18 18.79
C ASN A 247 -4.23 13.38 20.32
N SER A 248 -3.15 13.03 21.02
CA SER A 248 -3.03 12.98 22.49
C SER A 248 -2.98 14.37 23.14
N THR A 249 -3.47 15.38 22.43
CA THR A 249 -3.75 16.71 22.97
C THR A 249 -5.20 17.07 22.69
N THR A 250 -6.13 16.32 23.28
CA THR A 250 -7.29 16.95 23.91
C THR A 250 -6.74 17.91 24.96
N ARG A 251 -6.33 19.10 24.52
CA ARG A 251 -6.24 20.27 25.40
C ARG A 251 -7.59 20.38 26.06
N LYS A 252 -7.68 20.01 27.34
CA LYS A 252 -8.80 20.34 28.21
C LYS A 252 -9.08 21.82 28.00
N LYS A 253 -10.15 22.13 27.27
CA LYS A 253 -10.64 23.48 27.09
C LYS A 253 -11.06 23.91 28.50
N GLY A 254 -10.30 24.81 29.11
CA GLY A 254 -10.57 25.30 30.45
C GLY A 254 -12.02 25.78 30.53
N GLU A 255 -12.79 25.12 31.38
CA GLU A 255 -14.15 25.46 31.73
C GLU A 255 -14.09 26.68 32.66
N VAL A 256 -14.45 27.85 32.12
CA VAL A 256 -14.59 29.07 32.90
C VAL A 256 -15.90 28.95 33.69
N SER A 257 -15.77 28.62 34.97
CA SER A 257 -16.84 28.63 35.97
C SER A 257 -17.32 30.07 36.21
N SER A 258 -18.61 30.32 36.03
CA SER A 258 -19.31 31.45 36.65
C SER A 258 -20.49 30.94 37.49
N THR A 259 -20.30 31.08 38.80
CA THR A 259 -21.23 30.76 39.88
C THR A 259 -22.29 31.85 40.03
N MET A 260 -23.55 31.49 40.31
CA MET A 260 -24.43 32.21 41.25
C MET A 260 -25.52 31.24 41.78
N PRO A 261 -25.79 31.22 43.10
CA PRO A 261 -26.76 30.31 43.72
C PRO A 261 -28.13 30.98 43.96
N ARG A 262 -29.20 30.18 44.01
CA ARG A 262 -30.46 30.62 44.65
C ARG A 262 -31.15 29.47 45.38
N ALA A 263 -31.55 29.80 46.60
CA ALA A 263 -32.05 28.94 47.67
C ALA A 263 -33.56 28.64 47.59
N SER A 264 -34.04 27.88 48.59
CA SER A 264 -35.40 27.40 48.91
C SER A 264 -35.61 25.95 48.48
N GLY A 265 -35.66 24.96 49.37
CA GLY A 265 -36.63 24.79 50.47
C GLY A 265 -37.61 23.70 50.00
N ARG A 266 -38.16 22.75 50.75
CA ARG A 266 -38.26 22.43 52.17
C ARG A 266 -39.05 21.08 52.21
N THR A 267 -39.00 20.36 53.33
CA THR A 267 -39.93 19.27 53.78
C THR A 267 -39.95 17.93 53.03
N ALA A 268 -40.26 16.77 53.62
CA ALA A 268 -40.20 16.20 54.98
C ALA A 268 -40.83 14.77 54.89
N HIS A 269 -40.30 13.80 55.65
CA HIS A 269 -40.93 12.52 56.08
C HIS A 269 -41.34 11.51 54.97
N SER A 270 -41.35 10.17 55.10
CA SER A 270 -41.37 9.25 56.22
C SER A 270 -41.14 7.79 55.72
N THR A 271 -40.73 6.89 56.63
CA THR A 271 -41.03 5.43 56.72
C THR A 271 -40.47 4.42 55.68
N VAL A 272 -39.32 3.82 56.04
CA VAL A 272 -38.98 2.38 56.31
C VAL A 272 -40.16 1.36 56.35
N PRO A 273 -39.97 0.01 56.32
CA PRO A 273 -39.05 -0.91 55.60
C PRO A 273 -39.80 -2.04 54.82
N ALA A 274 -39.08 -2.84 54.03
CA ALA A 274 -39.05 -4.32 54.14
C ALA A 274 -38.38 -4.98 52.92
N SER A 275 -37.34 -5.77 53.20
CA SER A 275 -36.82 -6.93 52.45
C SER A 275 -37.88 -8.05 52.29
N PRO A 276 -37.67 -9.17 51.56
CA PRO A 276 -36.45 -9.69 50.92
C PRO A 276 -36.61 -10.25 49.48
N SER A 277 -35.46 -10.62 48.92
CA SER A 277 -35.06 -11.60 47.88
C SER A 277 -36.01 -12.80 47.57
N PRO A 278 -35.56 -13.79 46.77
CA PRO A 278 -35.18 -13.83 45.34
C PRO A 278 -35.99 -14.93 44.61
N LEU A 279 -35.79 -15.16 43.30
CA LEU A 279 -35.71 -16.49 42.64
C LEU A 279 -36.11 -16.49 41.16
N LYS A 280 -35.16 -17.01 40.37
CA LYS A 280 -35.31 -17.97 39.25
C LYS A 280 -36.60 -17.93 38.44
N ARG A 281 -36.45 -17.70 37.13
CA ARG A 281 -36.96 -18.67 36.14
C ARG A 281 -36.15 -18.62 34.85
N MET A 282 -35.46 -19.72 34.57
CA MET A 282 -35.08 -20.13 33.22
C MET A 282 -36.37 -20.40 32.44
N MET A 283 -36.47 -19.94 31.19
CA MET A 283 -37.22 -20.68 30.19
C MET A 283 -36.49 -20.67 28.85
N SER A 284 -36.58 -21.85 28.28
CA SER A 284 -36.00 -22.44 27.09
C SER A 284 -36.53 -21.86 25.79
N ALA A 285 -35.73 -22.10 24.77
CA ALA A 285 -36.08 -22.06 23.37
C ALA A 285 -37.10 -23.16 23.02
N GLU A 286 -38.03 -22.85 22.14
CA GLU A 286 -38.40 -23.64 20.96
C GLU A 286 -39.53 -22.94 20.19
N ASP A 287 -39.43 -23.03 18.86
CA ASP A 287 -40.46 -22.86 17.84
C ASP A 287 -41.22 -21.54 17.69
N MET A 288 -40.94 -20.85 16.58
CA MET A 288 -41.98 -20.47 15.60
C MET A 288 -41.31 -20.08 14.26
N GLU A 289 -41.33 -20.99 13.29
CA GLU A 289 -41.38 -20.63 11.88
C GLU A 289 -42.83 -20.26 11.51
N GLN A 290 -43.04 -19.11 10.86
CA GLN A 290 -43.83 -18.98 9.63
C GLN A 290 -43.98 -17.52 9.16
N ILE A 291 -43.60 -17.32 7.89
CA ILE A 291 -44.30 -16.58 6.82
C ILE A 291 -44.53 -15.06 7.00
N GLY A 292 -43.82 -14.30 6.17
CA GLY A 292 -44.41 -13.34 5.22
C GLY A 292 -44.84 -11.97 5.75
N GLY A 293 -44.16 -10.90 5.33
CA GLY A 293 -44.64 -9.54 5.57
C GLY A 293 -43.83 -8.44 4.90
N SER A 294 -44.38 -7.90 3.82
CA SER A 294 -43.90 -6.74 3.08
C SER A 294 -43.66 -5.49 3.95
N ARG A 295 -42.60 -4.75 3.57
CA ARG A 295 -42.46 -3.28 3.53
C ARG A 295 -43.26 -2.44 4.54
N LYS A 296 -42.55 -1.62 5.32
CA LYS A 296 -42.84 -0.18 5.47
C LYS A 296 -41.65 0.58 6.06
N SER A 297 -41.09 1.44 5.22
CA SER A 297 -40.31 2.61 5.63
C SER A 297 -41.23 3.64 6.28
N GLY A 298 -40.77 4.30 7.35
CA GLY A 298 -41.59 5.29 8.04
C GLY A 298 -40.93 5.96 9.25
N ARG A 299 -40.03 6.90 8.95
CA ARG A 299 -39.89 8.25 9.54
C ARG A 299 -40.04 8.50 11.06
N LEU A 300 -39.04 9.26 11.55
CA LEU A 300 -39.12 10.45 12.42
C LEU A 300 -39.64 10.29 13.86
N ALA A 301 -38.78 10.60 14.83
CA ALA A 301 -39.00 11.74 15.72
C ALA A 301 -37.77 12.02 16.60
N ASP A 302 -37.46 13.31 16.67
CA ASP A 302 -36.60 13.95 17.66
C ASP A 302 -36.99 13.59 19.11
N ARG A 303 -36.01 13.38 19.99
CA ARG A 303 -35.81 14.25 21.16
C ARG A 303 -34.53 13.90 21.96
N PRO A 304 -33.94 14.90 22.64
CA PRO A 304 -32.62 14.84 23.24
C PRO A 304 -32.61 14.50 24.73
N SER A 305 -31.42 14.16 25.21
CA SER A 305 -30.90 14.24 26.58
C SER A 305 -31.54 13.39 27.67
N ARG A 306 -30.72 12.53 28.28
CA ARG A 306 -30.65 12.47 29.74
C ARG A 306 -29.26 12.03 30.21
N ASP A 307 -28.69 12.90 31.04
CA ASP A 307 -27.46 12.73 31.79
C ASP A 307 -27.41 11.42 32.58
N PHE A 308 -26.24 10.79 32.61
CA PHE A 308 -25.80 10.00 33.75
C PHE A 308 -24.52 10.61 34.30
N ARG A 309 -24.69 11.21 35.48
CA ARG A 309 -23.66 11.73 36.36
C ARG A 309 -23.11 10.60 37.22
N GLU A 310 -21.87 10.85 37.63
CA GLU A 310 -20.88 10.05 38.33
C GLU A 310 -21.32 9.40 39.66
N TYR A 311 -20.59 8.34 40.03
CA TYR A 311 -20.22 8.10 41.43
C TYR A 311 -18.69 8.10 41.53
N GLY A 312 -18.18 9.01 42.35
CA GLY A 312 -16.78 9.13 42.72
C GLY A 312 -16.38 8.17 43.84
N SER A 313 -15.07 8.06 44.02
CA SER A 313 -14.44 7.54 45.23
C SER A 313 -13.32 8.50 45.61
N ASP A 314 -13.49 9.14 46.77
CA ASP A 314 -12.51 9.97 47.45
C ASP A 314 -11.51 9.09 48.23
N VAL A 315 -10.22 9.45 48.20
CA VAL A 315 -9.25 9.24 49.30
C VAL A 315 -8.29 10.44 49.29
N PRO A 316 -7.99 11.06 50.46
CA PRO A 316 -7.21 12.30 50.57
C PRO A 316 -5.71 12.03 50.82
N ASP A 317 -4.90 13.06 50.56
CA ASP A 317 -3.71 13.52 51.34
C ASP A 317 -2.87 14.43 50.42
N ASP A 318 -2.90 15.74 50.66
CA ASP A 318 -1.92 16.52 51.44
C ASP A 318 -0.51 16.56 50.80
N VAL A 319 -0.13 17.74 50.29
CA VAL A 319 1.14 18.45 50.58
C VAL A 319 1.19 19.78 49.79
N GLU A 320 1.31 20.82 50.60
CA GLU A 320 1.69 22.24 50.45
C GLU A 320 2.50 22.77 49.24
N SER A 321 2.26 24.07 48.98
CA SER A 321 3.24 25.11 48.59
C SER A 321 3.85 25.05 47.16
N LEU A 322 4.06 26.13 46.39
CA LEU A 322 4.14 27.57 46.67
C LEU A 322 4.02 28.35 45.34
N GLN A 323 3.74 29.64 45.49
CA GLN A 323 3.46 30.66 44.48
C GLN A 323 4.60 30.97 43.48
N SER A 324 4.17 31.43 42.29
CA SER A 324 4.67 32.57 41.48
C SER A 324 4.63 32.19 39.99
N GLY A 325 4.01 32.90 39.05
CA GLY A 325 3.71 34.33 38.97
C GLY A 325 4.90 35.04 38.33
N PHE A 326 5.06 35.02 37.00
CA PHE A 326 5.62 36.16 36.26
C PHE A 326 5.38 36.08 34.75
N SER A 327 4.88 37.21 34.25
CA SER A 327 4.70 37.63 32.87
C SER A 327 6.04 37.87 32.16
N THR A 328 6.15 37.53 30.87
CA THR A 328 7.30 37.89 30.03
C THR A 328 6.88 38.76 28.85
N PRO A 329 7.48 39.95 28.65
CA PRO A 329 7.28 40.77 27.45
C PRO A 329 8.24 40.39 26.32
N ALA A 330 7.79 40.62 25.09
CA ALA A 330 8.53 40.40 23.86
C ALA A 330 9.79 41.29 23.77
N LYS A 331 10.96 40.67 23.47
CA LYS A 331 12.15 41.39 23.03
C LYS A 331 12.74 40.77 21.76
N LYS A 332 12.76 41.55 20.68
CA LYS A 332 13.55 41.36 19.46
C LYS A 332 15.04 41.47 19.82
N ARG A 333 15.88 40.54 19.33
CA ARG A 333 17.35 40.66 19.40
C ARG A 333 17.98 40.39 18.03
N LYS A 334 18.77 41.36 17.57
CA LYS A 334 19.66 41.29 16.41
C LYS A 334 20.78 40.28 16.67
N TYR A 335 21.20 39.55 15.64
CA TYR A 335 22.37 38.66 15.67
C TYR A 335 23.48 39.22 14.77
N ASP A 336 24.67 39.37 15.34
CA ASP A 336 25.93 39.61 14.64
C ASP A 336 26.51 38.31 14.06
N ARG A 337 27.12 38.44 12.88
CA ARG A 337 27.76 37.37 12.09
C ARG A 337 29.15 37.02 12.62
N VAL A 338 29.43 35.72 12.73
CA VAL A 338 30.78 35.13 12.81
C VAL A 338 30.82 33.94 11.83
N PRO A 339 31.94 33.65 11.14
CA PRO A 339 31.93 32.87 9.90
C PRO A 339 31.87 31.35 10.09
N SER A 340 31.24 30.68 9.13
CA SER A 340 30.99 29.24 9.08
C SER A 340 32.23 28.41 8.73
N THR A 341 32.45 27.33 9.48
CA THR A 341 33.29 26.18 9.09
C THR A 341 32.54 25.24 8.13
N PRO A 342 33.23 24.46 7.28
CA PRO A 342 32.63 23.71 6.19
C PRO A 342 31.85 22.48 6.71
N ALA A 343 30.57 22.38 6.35
CA ALA A 343 29.68 21.28 6.69
C ALA A 343 29.31 20.49 5.43
N SER A 344 29.19 19.16 5.55
CA SER A 344 28.71 18.25 4.50
C SER A 344 27.35 18.69 3.92
N PRO A 345 27.13 18.57 2.60
CA PRO A 345 25.96 19.11 1.93
C PRO A 345 24.73 18.19 2.10
N SER A 346 24.07 18.21 3.26
CA SER A 346 22.73 17.62 3.39
C SER A 346 21.67 18.61 2.88
N ASN A 347 21.17 18.44 1.65
CA ASN A 347 20.43 19.45 0.88
C ASN A 347 18.90 19.22 0.75
N ASP A 348 18.23 18.72 1.80
CA ASP A 348 16.82 18.28 1.74
C ASP A 348 15.78 19.37 2.07
N SER A 349 15.92 20.61 1.58
CA SER A 349 15.17 21.75 2.14
C SER A 349 13.73 22.02 1.68
N ASP A 350 13.07 21.11 0.94
CA ASP A 350 11.92 21.48 0.09
C ASP A 350 10.51 21.31 0.68
N PHE A 351 10.33 20.79 1.90
CA PHE A 351 8.98 20.67 2.48
C PHE A 351 8.56 21.90 3.27
N ARG A 352 8.62 23.07 2.64
CA ARG A 352 7.88 24.25 3.12
C ARG A 352 6.52 24.25 2.45
N GLN A 353 5.49 24.13 3.27
CA GLN A 353 4.12 24.42 2.88
C GLN A 353 4.06 25.95 2.79
N GLU A 354 4.42 26.51 1.64
CA GLU A 354 4.21 27.94 1.37
C GLU A 354 2.71 28.14 1.18
N GLU A 355 2.14 29.00 2.02
CA GLU A 355 0.77 29.50 1.89
C GLU A 355 0.67 30.20 0.54
N SER A 356 -0.32 29.82 -0.27
CA SER A 356 -0.49 30.31 -1.63
C SER A 356 -0.86 31.78 -1.63
N ASP A 357 0.03 32.65 -2.11
CA ASP A 357 -0.34 33.97 -2.59
C ASP A 357 -1.10 33.81 -3.91
N THR A 358 -2.32 34.34 -3.93
CA THR A 358 -3.20 34.48 -5.09
C THR A 358 -2.70 35.61 -5.98
N ASP A 359 -2.16 35.26 -7.14
CA ASP A 359 -2.01 36.17 -8.29
C ASP A 359 -2.91 35.67 -9.42
N GLU A 360 -4.10 36.27 -9.54
CA GLU A 360 -4.91 36.26 -10.77
C GLU A 360 -4.72 37.62 -11.46
N GLU A 361 -3.82 37.68 -12.43
CA GLU A 361 -3.79 38.74 -13.45
C GLU A 361 -4.48 38.17 -14.70
N MET A 362 -5.78 38.44 -14.83
CA MET A 362 -6.60 38.03 -15.96
C MET A 362 -6.84 39.24 -16.86
N SER A 363 -6.43 39.11 -18.12
CA SER A 363 -6.41 40.15 -19.13
C SER A 363 -7.81 40.55 -19.60
N GLU A 364 -7.98 41.85 -19.82
CA GLU A 364 -9.15 42.54 -20.37
C GLU A 364 -9.49 42.08 -21.80
N ALA A 365 -10.79 41.90 -22.07
CA ALA A 365 -11.38 42.11 -23.39
C ALA A 365 -12.88 42.45 -23.27
N GLU A 366 -13.18 43.69 -23.64
CA GLU A 366 -14.35 44.23 -24.38
C GLU A 366 -15.79 43.84 -23.97
N ASP A 367 -16.39 44.76 -23.21
CA ASP A 367 -17.59 45.57 -23.52
C ASP A 367 -18.65 45.05 -24.54
N VAL A 368 -19.91 44.96 -24.08
CA VAL A 368 -21.11 45.61 -24.66
C VAL A 368 -22.40 45.11 -23.97
N SER A 369 -23.18 46.08 -23.49
CA SER A 369 -24.66 46.15 -23.35
C SER A 369 -25.27 46.16 -21.94
N ASP A 370 -25.82 47.33 -21.62
CA ASP A 370 -26.79 47.68 -20.58
C ASP A 370 -28.14 46.95 -20.73
N GLU A 371 -28.81 46.61 -19.61
CA GLU A 371 -30.04 47.28 -19.11
C GLU A 371 -30.55 46.60 -17.79
N ALA A 372 -31.15 47.40 -16.90
CA ALA A 372 -31.23 47.22 -15.43
C ALA A 372 -32.53 46.49 -14.91
N PRO A 373 -32.97 46.66 -13.64
CA PRO A 373 -32.63 45.78 -12.50
C PRO A 373 -33.85 45.16 -11.78
N SER A 374 -33.66 44.10 -10.99
CA SER A 374 -34.57 43.79 -9.87
C SER A 374 -33.89 43.12 -8.68
N HIS A 375 -34.11 43.70 -7.51
CA HIS A 375 -33.54 43.30 -6.22
C HIS A 375 -34.16 41.99 -5.70
N SER A 376 -33.33 41.06 -5.25
CA SER A 376 -33.74 40.05 -4.25
C SER A 376 -32.60 39.72 -3.29
N LEU A 377 -32.97 39.60 -2.01
CA LEU A 377 -32.10 39.49 -0.83
C LEU A 377 -31.32 38.15 -0.79
N PRO A 378 -30.12 38.12 -0.17
CA PRO A 378 -29.24 36.96 -0.21
C PRO A 378 -29.75 35.82 0.69
N ARG A 379 -30.13 34.69 0.08
CA ARG A 379 -30.35 33.41 0.77
C ARG A 379 -29.12 32.51 0.63
N ALA A 380 -28.65 32.03 1.79
CA ALA A 380 -27.55 31.11 2.04
C ALA A 380 -27.13 30.18 0.87
N HIS A 381 -25.93 30.44 0.32
CA HIS A 381 -25.26 29.71 -0.76
C HIS A 381 -24.67 28.35 -0.36
N GLY A 382 -25.46 27.50 0.32
CA GLY A 382 -25.00 26.17 0.75
C GLY A 382 -25.45 24.98 -0.12
N ARG A 383 -26.34 25.17 -1.11
CA ARG A 383 -27.06 24.03 -1.74
C ARG A 383 -26.98 23.93 -3.27
N ALA A 384 -26.43 24.93 -3.96
CA ALA A 384 -26.39 24.94 -5.43
C ALA A 384 -25.49 23.82 -6.01
N ALA A 385 -24.32 23.60 -5.43
CA ALA A 385 -23.39 22.55 -5.88
C ALA A 385 -23.98 21.13 -5.71
N ALA A 386 -24.67 20.88 -4.59
CA ALA A 386 -25.31 19.59 -4.34
C ALA A 386 -26.51 19.33 -5.28
N HIS A 387 -27.27 20.36 -5.64
CA HIS A 387 -28.33 20.23 -6.64
C HIS A 387 -27.79 20.00 -8.05
N LYS A 388 -26.71 20.70 -8.44
CA LYS A 388 -26.03 20.51 -9.73
C LYS A 388 -25.45 19.09 -9.86
N ALA A 389 -24.84 18.57 -8.80
CA ALA A 389 -24.34 17.18 -8.77
C ALA A 389 -25.47 16.16 -8.88
N ARG A 390 -26.61 16.37 -8.21
CA ARG A 390 -27.78 15.48 -8.31
C ARG A 390 -28.44 15.51 -9.69
N GLN A 391 -28.46 16.66 -10.36
CA GLN A 391 -28.95 16.78 -11.72
C GLN A 391 -28.02 16.08 -12.73
N ALA A 392 -26.69 16.22 -12.58
CA ALA A 392 -25.72 15.53 -13.43
C ALA A 392 -25.78 14.00 -13.31
N ILE A 393 -25.99 13.47 -12.09
CA ILE A 393 -26.16 12.02 -11.88
C ILE A 393 -27.46 11.52 -12.54
N ARG A 394 -28.55 12.30 -12.49
CA ARG A 394 -29.82 11.94 -13.14
C ARG A 394 -29.71 11.96 -14.66
N SER A 395 -29.04 12.95 -15.25
CA SER A 395 -28.87 13.01 -16.71
C SER A 395 -28.03 11.84 -17.23
N LEU A 396 -26.95 11.48 -16.53
CA LEU A 396 -26.10 10.34 -16.89
C LEU A 396 -26.87 9.02 -16.84
N SER A 397 -27.70 8.80 -15.80
CA SER A 397 -28.51 7.58 -15.66
C SER A 397 -29.53 7.43 -16.80
N THR A 398 -30.20 8.53 -17.18
CA THR A 398 -31.19 8.49 -18.27
C THR A 398 -30.55 8.27 -19.65
N GLU A 399 -29.31 8.72 -19.83
CA GLU A 399 -28.56 8.54 -21.08
C GLU A 399 -28.00 7.12 -21.20
N THR A 400 -27.60 6.50 -20.08
CA THR A 400 -27.20 5.08 -20.06
C THR A 400 -28.39 4.16 -20.35
N GLU A 401 -29.56 4.44 -19.77
CA GLU A 401 -30.78 3.66 -20.03
C GLU A 401 -31.21 3.76 -21.50
N ARG A 402 -31.14 4.95 -22.12
CA ARG A 402 -31.44 5.12 -23.55
C ARG A 402 -30.44 4.39 -24.45
N ASN A 403 -29.15 4.39 -24.10
CA ASN A 403 -28.14 3.66 -24.88
C ASN A 403 -28.32 2.14 -24.77
N ILE A 404 -28.69 1.61 -23.59
CA ILE A 404 -28.99 0.19 -23.41
C ILE A 404 -30.24 -0.19 -24.21
N GLU A 405 -31.29 0.63 -24.18
CA GLU A 405 -32.50 0.39 -24.98
C GLU A 405 -32.23 0.42 -26.49
N ALA A 406 -31.39 1.36 -26.95
CA ALA A 406 -30.98 1.46 -28.36
C ALA A 406 -30.18 0.23 -28.81
N LEU A 407 -29.26 -0.27 -27.97
CA LEU A 407 -28.51 -1.50 -28.22
C LEU A 407 -29.40 -2.75 -28.28
N THR A 408 -30.44 -2.83 -27.44
CA THR A 408 -31.38 -3.96 -27.47
C THR A 408 -32.37 -3.94 -28.64
N LYS A 409 -32.65 -2.77 -29.24
CA LYS A 409 -33.59 -2.65 -30.38
C LYS A 409 -32.91 -2.79 -31.74
N GLN A 410 -31.58 -2.72 -31.81
CA GLN A 410 -30.83 -2.89 -33.06
C GLN A 410 -30.61 -4.38 -33.39
N LYS A 411 -31.69 -5.05 -33.79
CA LYS A 411 -31.64 -6.41 -34.38
C LYS A 411 -31.03 -6.33 -35.79
N MET A 412 -29.71 -6.30 -35.88
CA MET A 412 -29.00 -6.39 -37.16
C MET A 412 -28.96 -7.86 -37.61
N PRO A 413 -29.24 -8.17 -38.89
CA PRO A 413 -29.01 -9.49 -39.43
C PRO A 413 -27.49 -9.74 -39.51
N MET A 414 -27.00 -10.67 -38.71
CA MET A 414 -25.59 -11.11 -38.75
C MET A 414 -25.29 -11.79 -40.09
N PRO A 415 -24.30 -11.31 -40.88
CA PRO A 415 -23.74 -12.10 -41.96
C PRO A 415 -22.94 -13.27 -41.34
N GLN A 416 -23.36 -14.49 -41.64
CA GLN A 416 -22.64 -15.71 -41.28
C GLN A 416 -21.35 -15.81 -42.10
N THR A 417 -20.29 -15.12 -41.68
CA THR A 417 -18.95 -15.39 -42.17
C THR A 417 -18.31 -16.38 -41.22
N ILE A 418 -18.28 -17.64 -41.63
CA ILE A 418 -17.51 -18.72 -40.99
C ILE A 418 -16.02 -18.36 -41.14
N GLN A 419 -15.49 -17.54 -40.23
CA GLN A 419 -14.04 -17.42 -40.05
C GLN A 419 -13.56 -18.68 -39.34
N MET A 420 -12.88 -19.54 -40.10
CA MET A 420 -12.15 -20.66 -39.54
C MET A 420 -11.16 -20.14 -38.50
N LEU A 421 -11.26 -20.66 -37.27
CA LEU A 421 -10.28 -20.39 -36.23
C LEU A 421 -8.87 -20.74 -36.75
N PRO A 422 -7.85 -19.93 -36.44
CA PRO A 422 -6.48 -20.28 -36.73
C PRO A 422 -6.12 -21.63 -36.07
N PRO A 423 -5.30 -22.46 -36.73
CA PRO A 423 -4.89 -23.75 -36.17
C PRO A 423 -4.22 -23.54 -34.81
N PRO A 424 -4.48 -24.43 -33.82
CA PRO A 424 -3.92 -24.32 -32.49
C PRO A 424 -2.40 -24.31 -32.56
N ILE A 425 -1.79 -23.28 -31.97
CA ILE A 425 -0.33 -23.18 -31.82
C ILE A 425 0.14 -24.42 -31.04
N PRO A 426 1.04 -25.25 -31.60
CA PRO A 426 1.55 -26.42 -30.90
C PRO A 426 2.28 -25.95 -29.65
N ARG A 427 1.76 -26.34 -28.47
CA ARG A 427 2.40 -26.03 -27.19
C ARG A 427 3.68 -26.86 -27.08
N PRO A 428 4.78 -26.29 -26.55
CA PRO A 428 6.01 -27.05 -26.33
C PRO A 428 5.71 -28.20 -25.37
N THR A 429 5.91 -29.43 -25.84
CA THR A 429 5.86 -30.64 -25.03
C THR A 429 6.99 -30.58 -24.01
N VAL A 430 6.66 -30.30 -22.76
CA VAL A 430 7.60 -30.47 -21.65
C VAL A 430 7.82 -31.97 -21.49
N ALA A 431 8.99 -32.46 -21.91
CA ALA A 431 9.35 -33.85 -21.72
C ALA A 431 9.59 -34.11 -20.22
N VAL A 432 8.67 -34.86 -19.61
CA VAL A 432 8.82 -35.40 -18.26
C VAL A 432 10.06 -36.29 -18.24
N SER A 433 11.02 -36.03 -17.33
CA SER A 433 12.26 -36.81 -17.28
C SER A 433 11.97 -38.27 -16.90
N GLN A 434 12.64 -39.21 -17.58
CA GLN A 434 12.49 -40.65 -17.36
C GLN A 434 12.86 -41.04 -15.91
N GLU A 435 13.78 -40.30 -15.29
CA GLU A 435 14.17 -40.45 -13.89
C GLU A 435 13.02 -40.12 -12.92
N MET A 436 12.28 -39.03 -13.17
CA MET A 436 11.12 -38.66 -12.35
C MET A 436 10.02 -39.73 -12.45
N MET A 437 9.81 -40.31 -13.63
CA MET A 437 8.87 -41.42 -13.85
C MET A 437 9.31 -42.72 -13.17
N ALA A 438 10.61 -43.00 -13.11
CA ALA A 438 11.14 -44.18 -12.43
C ALA A 438 11.01 -44.05 -10.90
N LEU A 439 11.30 -42.87 -10.35
CA LEU A 439 11.09 -42.58 -8.93
C LEU A 439 9.60 -42.66 -8.58
N ALA A 440 8.72 -42.02 -9.36
CA ALA A 440 7.27 -42.03 -9.12
C ALA A 440 6.69 -43.45 -9.05
N ARG A 441 7.16 -44.38 -9.90
CA ARG A 441 6.75 -45.80 -9.85
C ARG A 441 7.09 -46.49 -8.54
N GLY A 442 8.19 -46.11 -7.87
CA GLY A 442 8.59 -46.64 -6.57
C GLY A 442 7.74 -46.13 -5.39
N TYR A 443 6.96 -45.06 -5.57
CA TYR A 443 6.19 -44.38 -4.52
C TYR A 443 4.68 -44.65 -4.58
N SER A 444 4.26 -45.85 -4.98
CA SER A 444 2.85 -46.21 -5.27
C SER A 444 1.86 -46.09 -4.09
N LYS A 445 2.27 -45.54 -2.93
CA LYS A 445 1.44 -45.32 -1.74
C LYS A 445 1.75 -44.00 -1.02
N SER A 446 2.31 -43.00 -1.70
CA SER A 446 2.48 -41.67 -1.13
C SER A 446 1.10 -41.07 -0.84
N GLN A 447 0.76 -40.94 0.45
CA GLN A 447 -0.41 -40.13 0.82
C GLN A 447 -0.08 -38.68 0.46
N PRO A 448 -0.93 -37.99 -0.33
CA PRO A 448 -0.64 -36.63 -0.73
C PRO A 448 -0.55 -35.73 0.51
N ILE A 449 0.43 -34.84 0.53
CA ILE A 449 0.60 -33.89 1.62
C ILE A 449 -0.54 -32.87 1.55
N PHE A 450 -1.22 -32.62 2.67
CA PHE A 450 -2.21 -31.56 2.72
C PHE A 450 -1.56 -30.21 2.49
N VAL A 451 -1.97 -29.51 1.44
CA VAL A 451 -1.55 -28.13 1.18
C VAL A 451 -2.74 -27.23 1.48
N LYS A 452 -2.56 -26.34 2.45
CA LYS A 452 -3.58 -25.38 2.84
C LYS A 452 -3.88 -24.45 1.65
N PRO A 453 -5.11 -24.45 1.12
CA PRO A 453 -5.40 -23.69 -0.08
C PRO A 453 -5.55 -22.19 0.25
N PRO A 454 -5.32 -21.29 -0.72
CA PRO A 454 -5.51 -19.86 -0.51
C PRO A 454 -6.96 -19.53 -0.12
N VAL A 455 -7.12 -18.58 0.81
CA VAL A 455 -8.46 -18.15 1.26
C VAL A 455 -9.06 -17.27 0.17
N LEU A 456 -10.14 -17.75 -0.45
CA LEU A 456 -10.89 -16.99 -1.43
C LEU A 456 -11.99 -16.15 -0.78
N SER A 457 -12.30 -14.99 -1.36
CA SER A 457 -13.41 -14.17 -0.86
C SER A 457 -14.75 -14.91 -1.03
N ALA A 458 -15.63 -14.76 -0.04
CA ALA A 458 -16.99 -15.34 -0.09
C ALA A 458 -17.81 -14.75 -1.24
N ASN A 459 -17.58 -13.47 -1.56
CA ASN A 459 -18.31 -12.71 -2.58
C ASN A 459 -17.70 -12.83 -3.98
N ARG A 460 -16.77 -13.77 -4.22
CA ARG A 460 -16.21 -13.98 -5.56
C ARG A 460 -17.30 -14.44 -6.52
N LEU A 461 -17.17 -14.07 -7.80
CA LEU A 461 -17.99 -14.64 -8.85
C LEU A 461 -17.71 -16.15 -8.95
N ARG A 462 -18.77 -16.97 -8.92
CA ARG A 462 -18.72 -18.42 -9.11
C ARG A 462 -19.68 -18.81 -10.23
N VAL A 463 -19.41 -19.94 -10.86
CA VAL A 463 -20.41 -20.57 -11.73
C VAL A 463 -21.45 -21.23 -10.83
N ASP A 464 -22.64 -20.64 -10.81
CA ASP A 464 -23.81 -21.08 -10.06
C ASP A 464 -24.96 -21.49 -11.00
N SER A 465 -26.09 -21.93 -10.44
CA SER A 465 -27.26 -22.35 -11.23
C SER A 465 -27.84 -21.23 -12.10
N SER A 466 -27.62 -19.96 -11.72
CA SER A 466 -28.12 -18.80 -12.46
C SER A 466 -27.18 -18.35 -13.57
N SER A 467 -25.92 -18.79 -13.57
CA SER A 467 -24.88 -18.36 -14.52
C SER A 467 -24.31 -19.51 -15.35
N VAL A 468 -24.62 -20.77 -15.02
CA VAL A 468 -24.09 -21.97 -15.71
C VAL A 468 -24.29 -21.94 -17.23
N PHE A 469 -25.42 -21.41 -17.71
CA PHE A 469 -25.73 -21.34 -19.13
C PHE A 469 -24.78 -20.43 -19.92
N LEU A 470 -24.15 -19.45 -19.26
CA LEU A 470 -23.16 -18.55 -19.89
C LEU A 470 -21.84 -19.26 -20.19
N TYR A 471 -21.57 -20.39 -19.52
CA TYR A 471 -20.29 -21.11 -19.60
C TYR A 471 -20.42 -22.47 -20.29
N ALA A 472 -21.64 -22.98 -20.43
CA ALA A 472 -21.91 -24.21 -21.16
C ALA A 472 -21.63 -24.07 -22.67
N ALA A 473 -21.48 -25.20 -23.36
CA ALA A 473 -21.49 -25.24 -24.81
C ALA A 473 -22.90 -25.02 -25.35
N GLU A 474 -22.98 -24.46 -26.55
CA GLU A 474 -24.24 -24.32 -27.28
C GLU A 474 -24.88 -25.70 -27.52
N GLY A 475 -26.22 -25.75 -27.51
CA GLY A 475 -26.96 -26.99 -27.72
C GLY A 475 -27.19 -27.85 -26.47
N CYS A 476 -26.67 -27.48 -25.30
CA CYS A 476 -27.02 -28.13 -24.04
C CYS A 476 -28.47 -27.81 -23.68
N THR A 477 -29.32 -28.82 -23.56
CA THR A 477 -30.77 -28.67 -23.33
C THR A 477 -31.16 -28.95 -21.88
N SER A 478 -30.46 -29.88 -21.23
CA SER A 478 -30.71 -30.24 -19.84
C SER A 478 -29.79 -29.50 -18.87
N ILE A 479 -30.26 -29.26 -17.64
CA ILE A 479 -29.44 -28.62 -16.60
C ILE A 479 -28.17 -29.42 -16.28
N SER A 480 -28.24 -30.75 -16.40
CA SER A 480 -27.10 -31.64 -16.22
C SER A 480 -26.08 -31.48 -17.35
N GLU A 481 -26.52 -31.38 -18.61
CA GLU A 481 -25.63 -31.06 -19.74
C GLU A 481 -24.97 -29.70 -19.58
N LEU A 482 -25.73 -28.69 -19.13
CA LEU A 482 -25.20 -27.36 -18.87
C LEU A 482 -24.06 -27.42 -17.85
N TRP A 483 -24.24 -28.10 -16.73
CA TRP A 483 -23.20 -28.26 -15.72
C TRP A 483 -21.99 -29.05 -16.21
N ASN A 484 -22.22 -30.20 -16.87
CA ASN A 484 -21.15 -31.02 -17.41
C ASN A 484 -20.30 -30.26 -18.43
N SER A 485 -20.97 -29.45 -19.26
CA SER A 485 -20.31 -28.65 -20.29
C SER A 485 -19.58 -27.44 -19.69
N ALA A 486 -20.22 -26.69 -18.78
CA ALA A 486 -19.63 -25.52 -18.12
C ALA A 486 -18.43 -25.89 -17.24
N LEU A 487 -18.45 -27.05 -16.60
CA LEU A 487 -17.38 -27.57 -15.76
C LEU A 487 -16.47 -28.57 -16.49
N SER A 488 -16.59 -28.70 -17.81
CA SER A 488 -15.67 -29.56 -18.56
C SER A 488 -14.24 -29.01 -18.49
N SER A 489 -13.28 -29.88 -18.15
CA SER A 489 -11.85 -29.56 -18.11
C SER A 489 -11.27 -29.15 -19.48
N THR A 490 -11.96 -29.50 -20.57
CA THR A 490 -11.56 -29.20 -21.94
C THR A 490 -12.38 -28.07 -22.59
N ARG A 491 -13.45 -27.59 -21.95
CA ARG A 491 -14.38 -26.58 -22.51
C ARG A 491 -13.69 -25.34 -23.08
N PHE A 492 -12.63 -24.88 -22.42
CA PHE A 492 -11.89 -23.65 -22.74
C PHE A 492 -10.47 -23.91 -23.25
N ASN A 493 -10.15 -25.15 -23.65
CA ASN A 493 -8.80 -25.55 -24.08
C ASN A 493 -7.70 -25.24 -23.04
N GLY A 494 -8.03 -25.39 -21.76
CA GLY A 494 -7.15 -25.09 -20.61
C GLY A 494 -7.84 -24.23 -19.54
N PRO A 495 -7.06 -23.60 -18.65
CA PRO A 495 -7.58 -22.72 -17.62
C PRO A 495 -8.17 -21.43 -18.23
N ARG A 496 -9.22 -20.90 -17.58
CA ARG A 496 -9.81 -19.62 -17.98
C ARG A 496 -8.88 -18.46 -17.63
N ARG A 497 -8.75 -17.49 -18.53
CA ARG A 497 -7.98 -16.25 -18.33
C ARG A 497 -8.74 -15.12 -17.65
N SER A 498 -10.04 -15.31 -17.40
CA SER A 498 -10.92 -14.29 -16.83
C SER A 498 -11.92 -14.90 -15.85
N PRO A 499 -12.36 -14.15 -14.83
CA PRO A 499 -13.35 -14.63 -13.86
C PRO A 499 -14.69 -14.97 -14.52
N PRO A 500 -15.54 -15.78 -13.86
CA PRO A 500 -15.29 -16.54 -12.62
C PRO A 500 -14.32 -17.72 -12.81
N PHE A 501 -13.24 -17.77 -12.05
CA PHE A 501 -12.33 -18.92 -12.07
C PHE A 501 -13.01 -20.14 -11.44
N ARG A 502 -13.10 -21.24 -12.17
CA ARG A 502 -13.80 -22.45 -11.71
C ARG A 502 -13.00 -23.14 -10.60
N GLU A 503 -13.67 -23.78 -9.66
CA GLU A 503 -12.98 -24.62 -8.67
C GLU A 503 -12.49 -25.92 -9.33
N LEU A 504 -11.21 -26.24 -9.19
CA LEU A 504 -10.57 -27.34 -9.92
C LEU A 504 -11.16 -28.70 -9.56
N HIS A 505 -11.52 -28.91 -8.28
CA HIS A 505 -12.14 -30.17 -7.81
C HIS A 505 -13.51 -30.44 -8.45
N ARG A 506 -14.22 -29.39 -8.91
CA ARG A 506 -15.54 -29.49 -9.55
C ARG A 506 -15.45 -29.79 -11.04
N LEU A 507 -14.28 -29.63 -11.66
CA LEU A 507 -14.13 -29.87 -13.09
C LEU A 507 -14.29 -31.35 -13.44
N THR A 508 -14.66 -31.67 -14.68
CA THR A 508 -14.64 -33.08 -15.15
C THR A 508 -13.21 -33.64 -15.15
N ASN A 509 -13.07 -34.96 -15.06
CA ASN A 509 -11.75 -35.58 -15.18
C ASN A 509 -11.15 -35.24 -16.55
N PRO A 510 -9.87 -34.78 -16.62
CA PRO A 510 -9.17 -34.65 -17.89
C PRO A 510 -9.06 -36.00 -18.62
N PRO A 511 -8.91 -36.01 -19.95
CA PRO A 511 -8.62 -37.23 -20.71
C PRO A 511 -7.45 -38.01 -20.10
N ARG A 512 -7.52 -39.34 -20.06
CA ARG A 512 -6.49 -40.18 -19.42
C ARG A 512 -5.10 -40.02 -20.05
N ASN A 513 -5.04 -39.70 -21.33
CA ASN A 513 -3.79 -39.45 -22.06
C ASN A 513 -3.28 -38.00 -21.95
N ASP A 514 -4.04 -37.10 -21.30
CA ASP A 514 -3.60 -35.74 -21.06
C ASP A 514 -2.75 -35.69 -19.78
N VAL A 515 -1.44 -35.62 -19.96
CA VAL A 515 -0.44 -35.50 -18.89
C VAL A 515 0.11 -34.07 -18.78
N SER A 516 -0.60 -33.09 -19.34
CA SER A 516 -0.22 -31.68 -19.21
C SER A 516 -0.29 -31.20 -17.77
N ASP A 517 0.49 -30.16 -17.41
CA ASP A 517 0.42 -29.52 -16.09
C ASP A 517 -1.01 -29.08 -15.72
N TRP A 518 -1.84 -28.72 -16.71
CA TRP A 518 -3.25 -28.41 -16.49
C TRP A 518 -4.05 -29.61 -15.99
N ALA A 519 -3.98 -30.74 -16.73
CA ALA A 519 -4.70 -31.96 -16.37
C ALA A 519 -4.25 -32.48 -15.00
N GLU A 520 -2.94 -32.45 -14.77
CA GLU A 520 -2.34 -32.87 -13.53
C GLU A 520 -2.74 -32.00 -12.33
N ASN A 521 -2.82 -30.67 -12.48
CA ASN A 521 -3.28 -29.78 -11.42
C ASN A 521 -4.74 -30.04 -11.04
N ILE A 522 -5.59 -30.41 -12.01
CA ILE A 522 -6.97 -30.82 -11.74
C ILE A 522 -6.99 -32.12 -10.93
N ARG A 523 -6.24 -33.15 -11.34
CA ARG A 523 -6.18 -34.44 -10.63
C ARG A 523 -5.69 -34.25 -9.19
N TRP A 524 -4.62 -33.48 -9.00
CA TRP A 524 -4.10 -33.15 -7.68
C TRP A 524 -5.14 -32.43 -6.81
N ALA A 525 -5.82 -31.42 -7.37
CA ALA A 525 -6.83 -30.66 -6.62
C ALA A 525 -8.04 -31.53 -6.23
N LYS A 526 -8.44 -32.49 -7.07
CA LYS A 526 -9.47 -33.47 -6.76
C LYS A 526 -9.06 -34.40 -5.64
N GLU A 527 -7.81 -34.87 -5.64
CA GLU A 527 -7.29 -35.72 -4.58
C GLU A 527 -7.23 -34.97 -3.24
N GLN A 528 -6.75 -33.72 -3.25
CA GLN A 528 -6.78 -32.84 -2.07
C GLN A 528 -8.19 -32.61 -1.54
N HIS A 529 -9.17 -32.48 -2.43
CA HIS A 529 -10.58 -32.35 -2.04
C HIS A 529 -11.10 -33.65 -1.43
N ALA A 530 -10.83 -34.80 -2.05
CA ALA A 530 -11.31 -36.10 -1.57
C ALA A 530 -10.75 -36.48 -0.19
N LEU A 531 -9.47 -36.17 0.06
CA LEU A 531 -8.80 -36.57 1.30
C LEU A 531 -8.89 -35.51 2.41
N PHE A 532 -8.89 -34.22 2.06
CA PHE A 532 -8.79 -33.13 3.03
C PHE A 532 -9.95 -32.12 2.98
N GLY A 533 -10.90 -32.28 2.06
CA GLY A 533 -12.01 -31.34 1.90
C GLY A 533 -11.59 -29.97 1.35
N SER A 534 -10.44 -29.88 0.67
CA SER A 534 -9.96 -28.63 0.07
C SER A 534 -10.85 -28.18 -1.09
N ASP A 535 -11.48 -27.00 -0.99
CA ASP A 535 -12.49 -26.53 -1.97
C ASP A 535 -12.12 -25.20 -2.67
N THR A 536 -11.00 -24.56 -2.28
CA THR A 536 -10.65 -23.21 -2.78
C THR A 536 -9.58 -23.18 -3.87
N TRP A 537 -9.06 -24.31 -4.32
CA TRP A 537 -8.19 -24.35 -5.51
C TRP A 537 -9.01 -24.05 -6.77
N THR A 538 -8.54 -23.09 -7.58
CA THR A 538 -9.25 -22.58 -8.76
C THR A 538 -8.33 -22.46 -9.96
N GLU A 539 -8.90 -22.16 -11.13
CA GLU A 539 -8.17 -21.88 -12.37
C GLU A 539 -7.33 -20.60 -12.36
N TYR A 540 -7.24 -19.90 -11.23
CA TYR A 540 -6.44 -18.68 -11.14
C TYR A 540 -4.96 -19.02 -11.34
N ASP A 541 -4.24 -18.27 -12.19
CA ASP A 541 -2.86 -18.61 -12.57
C ASP A 541 -1.92 -18.78 -11.36
N TYR A 542 -2.09 -17.96 -10.32
CA TYR A 542 -1.35 -18.09 -9.07
C TYR A 542 -1.61 -19.42 -8.36
N HIS A 543 -2.86 -19.90 -8.35
CA HIS A 543 -3.21 -21.21 -7.78
C HIS A 543 -2.57 -22.33 -8.57
N LEU A 544 -2.64 -22.27 -9.90
CA LEU A 544 -2.03 -23.29 -10.77
C LEU A 544 -0.51 -23.34 -10.59
N ALA A 545 0.16 -22.19 -10.50
CA ALA A 545 1.60 -22.11 -10.25
C ALA A 545 1.97 -22.75 -8.90
N LEU A 546 1.24 -22.43 -7.82
CA LEU A 546 1.45 -23.03 -6.50
C LEU A 546 1.26 -24.55 -6.52
N ILE A 547 0.20 -25.03 -7.16
CA ILE A 547 -0.07 -26.47 -7.27
C ILE A 547 1.06 -27.16 -8.03
N THR A 548 1.50 -26.59 -9.16
CA THR A 548 2.62 -27.13 -9.95
C THR A 548 3.91 -27.16 -9.13
N GLU A 549 4.21 -26.11 -8.38
CA GLU A 549 5.37 -26.05 -7.49
C GLU A 549 5.31 -27.15 -6.41
N HIS A 550 4.18 -27.28 -5.72
CA HIS A 550 3.99 -28.32 -4.71
C HIS A 550 4.07 -29.74 -5.27
N ARG A 551 3.50 -29.98 -6.46
CA ARG A 551 3.61 -31.27 -7.15
C ARG A 551 5.07 -31.62 -7.43
N ARG A 552 5.83 -30.68 -7.97
CA ARG A 552 7.24 -30.89 -8.31
C ARG A 552 8.10 -31.11 -7.07
N LEU A 553 7.90 -30.31 -6.02
CA LEU A 553 8.63 -30.45 -4.74
C LEU A 553 8.29 -31.76 -4.01
N GLY A 554 7.03 -32.17 -4.05
CA GLY A 554 6.56 -33.39 -3.42
C GLY A 554 6.69 -34.65 -4.28
N PHE A 555 7.27 -34.52 -5.49
CA PHE A 555 7.30 -35.58 -6.51
C PHE A 555 5.93 -36.25 -6.75
N TRP A 556 4.86 -35.46 -6.62
CA TRP A 556 3.51 -35.94 -6.86
C TRP A 556 3.25 -36.02 -8.37
N VAL A 557 2.72 -37.16 -8.80
CA VAL A 557 2.34 -37.45 -10.19
C VAL A 557 1.08 -38.32 -10.16
N SER A 558 0.12 -38.07 -11.05
CA SER A 558 -1.10 -38.88 -11.10
C SER A 558 -0.86 -40.32 -11.60
N GLU A 559 -1.79 -41.23 -11.30
CA GLU A 559 -1.75 -42.59 -11.85
C GLU A 559 -1.80 -42.59 -13.38
N GLU A 560 -2.58 -41.68 -13.99
CA GLU A 560 -2.65 -41.54 -15.44
C GLU A 560 -1.32 -41.14 -16.06
N ALA A 561 -0.57 -40.23 -15.42
CA ALA A 561 0.75 -39.86 -15.88
C ALA A 561 1.79 -40.98 -15.69
N ILE A 562 1.58 -41.91 -14.75
CA ILE A 562 2.44 -43.09 -14.58
C ILE A 562 2.11 -44.19 -15.62
N MET A 563 0.83 -44.34 -15.97
CA MET A 563 0.35 -45.36 -16.92
C MET A 563 0.49 -44.96 -18.40
N GLY A 564 0.47 -43.65 -18.69
CA GLY A 564 0.66 -43.08 -20.02
C GLY A 564 2.10 -43.16 -20.49
#